data_AF-A0A960ZT04-F1
#
_entry.id   AF-A0A960ZT04-F1
#
_cell.length_a   1.000
_cell.length_b   1.000
_cell.length_c   1.000
_cell.angle_alpha   90.00
_cell.angle_beta   90.00
_cell.angle_gamma   90.00
#
_symmetry.space_group_name_H-M   'P 1'
#
loop_
_entity.id
_entity.type
_entity.pdbx_description
1 polymer ?
#
loop_
_entity_poly.entity_id
_entity_poly.type
_entity_poly.pdbx_seq_one_letter_code
_entity_poly.pdbx_strand_id
1 'polypeptide(L)'
;MRRLRNTVWTLCLLSLLGTGGLSAADRFVSPAGSNGNPGTEAQPWATLTYAAAQLVAGDTLYARSGTYAERLLLIGKNGTIAMPITIRNYPGETPVIDGAAITVPSGGRQGLVAFTHCSYLVFQGFEVTNFVTTAGGRIPMGIQVEGAGTGLQIIGNKVHHIWQSSTNGGANGFGIGVYGTEATPIQDFVLDGNEVYDLRTGQSESVAINGNVVGFSVTNNVVHDCNNIGIDFIGYEGSGPSGFDRARDGVCSGNTVYNIDSAFNPGYGGDFTTGGGSQSAAGIYVDGGTNIVVERNHCYHCNFGVELASENAAGATDYILLRNNLLHHNLNAGLIMGGYDPNRGITDHCEITNNVIYQNDTAVGYSGQVTIQFYFQNNVFKNNIVWANATGQMIIHYVTGGTALQRSFPAGNVFDYNVYYFDGVAGDAEFGLNPAGSNQSYYGLDEWQTAVGGEANSAFNNPGFATAIPGINPLTTDFKLAETSFCRDRGEPAPAFAPGVGEKDFFGASRVANGRVDVGLHEWMTAWQAWLDQYFALPDGGGVADALADPDDDSASNLMEFSQGMDPTQSDATSLPTASFAGGSSLRFTYRKDQPSLTYEVETSTTLPGPLD
;
A
#
# COMPACT_ATOMS: atom_id res chain seq x y z
N MET A 1 19.33 -88.33 -33.09
CA MET A 1 20.28 -87.45 -33.83
C MET A 1 19.58 -86.11 -34.07
N ARG A 2 19.70 -85.16 -33.13
CA ARG A 2 20.52 -83.92 -33.23
C ARG A 2 20.29 -83.10 -34.51
N ARG A 3 19.69 -81.92 -34.35
CA ARG A 3 20.32 -80.62 -34.71
C ARG A 3 19.56 -79.43 -34.08
N LEU A 4 20.29 -78.69 -33.25
CA LEU A 4 19.96 -77.34 -32.75
C LEU A 4 20.13 -76.29 -33.85
N ARG A 5 19.37 -75.19 -33.79
CA ARG A 5 19.79 -73.79 -34.11
C ARG A 5 18.88 -72.82 -33.31
N ASN A 6 19.36 -72.26 -32.20
CA ASN A 6 19.97 -70.93 -32.03
C ASN A 6 19.00 -69.75 -32.25
N THR A 7 18.42 -69.25 -31.15
CA THR A 7 17.84 -67.91 -31.07
C THR A 7 18.75 -67.05 -30.20
N VAL A 8 19.34 -66.03 -30.81
CA VAL A 8 20.20 -65.03 -30.18
C VAL A 8 19.30 -64.04 -29.45
N TRP A 9 19.50 -63.88 -28.14
CA TRP A 9 18.92 -62.77 -27.38
C TRP A 9 19.89 -61.60 -27.44
N THR A 10 19.53 -60.55 -28.17
CA THR A 10 20.22 -59.26 -28.14
C THR A 10 19.82 -58.54 -26.85
N LEU A 11 20.76 -58.40 -25.92
CA LEU A 11 20.61 -57.58 -24.73
C LEU A 11 20.76 -56.10 -25.14
N CYS A 12 19.66 -55.37 -25.30
CA CYS A 12 19.68 -53.92 -25.33
C CYS A 12 19.91 -53.42 -23.90
N LEU A 13 21.13 -52.98 -23.58
CA LEU A 13 21.37 -52.13 -22.42
C LEU A 13 20.66 -50.79 -22.68
N LEU A 14 19.50 -50.59 -22.05
CA LEU A 14 18.93 -49.27 -21.85
C LEU A 14 19.80 -48.59 -20.77
N SER A 15 20.70 -47.72 -21.20
CA SER A 15 21.32 -46.74 -20.32
C SER A 15 20.22 -45.80 -19.83
N LEU A 16 19.70 -46.02 -18.62
CA LEU A 16 18.99 -44.98 -17.88
C LEU A 16 19.99 -43.87 -17.60
N LEU A 17 20.04 -42.88 -18.49
CA LEU A 17 20.47 -41.53 -18.14
C LEU A 17 19.42 -41.03 -17.16
N GLY A 18 19.71 -41.14 -15.86
CA GLY A 18 18.95 -40.48 -14.82
C GLY A 18 18.96 -38.99 -15.12
N THR A 19 17.89 -38.48 -15.69
CA THR A 19 17.54 -37.07 -15.59
C THR A 19 17.24 -36.83 -14.12
N GLY A 20 18.28 -36.51 -13.35
CA GLY A 20 18.10 -35.94 -12.02
C GLY A 20 17.31 -34.66 -12.20
N GLY A 21 16.00 -34.74 -11.99
CA GLY A 21 15.18 -33.55 -11.86
C GLY A 21 15.82 -32.72 -10.74
N LEU A 22 16.12 -31.45 -11.01
CA LEU A 22 16.47 -30.51 -9.96
C LEU A 22 15.29 -30.47 -8.99
N SER A 23 15.41 -31.20 -7.89
CA SER A 23 14.49 -31.12 -6.77
C SER A 23 14.84 -29.86 -5.99
N ALA A 24 13.83 -29.08 -5.64
CA ALA A 24 13.92 -28.09 -4.58
C ALA A 24 14.60 -28.72 -3.35
N ALA A 25 15.62 -28.06 -2.80
CA ALA A 25 16.30 -28.50 -1.59
C ALA A 25 16.20 -27.45 -0.49
N ASP A 26 15.93 -27.93 0.73
CA ASP A 26 16.06 -27.12 1.93
C ASP A 26 17.53 -27.02 2.33
N ARG A 27 18.02 -25.78 2.44
CA ARG A 27 19.38 -25.42 2.81
C ARG A 27 19.38 -24.61 4.09
N PHE A 28 20.45 -24.70 4.86
CA PHE A 28 20.55 -24.02 6.15
C PHE A 28 21.85 -23.27 6.29
N VAL A 29 21.76 -22.07 6.87
CA VAL A 29 22.90 -21.22 7.20
C VAL A 29 22.76 -20.71 8.63
N SER A 30 23.86 -20.65 9.36
CA SER A 30 23.93 -20.15 10.75
C SER A 30 25.32 -19.56 10.99
N PRO A 31 25.46 -18.44 11.71
CA PRO A 31 26.79 -17.89 12.03
C PRO A 31 27.67 -18.86 12.85
N ALA A 32 27.07 -19.85 13.53
CA ALA A 32 27.77 -20.91 14.25
C ALA A 32 28.13 -22.13 13.37
N GLY A 33 27.74 -22.12 12.08
CA GLY A 33 27.98 -23.19 11.12
C GLY A 33 29.40 -23.21 10.56
N SER A 34 29.59 -23.93 9.45
CA SER A 34 30.86 -23.98 8.71
C SER A 34 30.57 -24.07 7.21
N ASN A 35 31.28 -23.30 6.39
CA ASN A 35 31.16 -23.41 4.93
C ASN A 35 31.72 -24.74 4.37
N GLY A 36 32.37 -25.56 5.19
CA GLY A 36 32.71 -26.94 4.85
C GLY A 36 31.57 -27.94 5.06
N ASN A 37 30.46 -27.51 5.68
CA ASN A 37 29.30 -28.36 5.93
C ASN A 37 28.45 -28.57 4.66
N PRO A 38 27.58 -29.59 4.62
CA PRO A 38 26.70 -29.85 3.47
C PRO A 38 25.50 -28.89 3.35
N GLY A 39 25.29 -27.96 4.29
CA GLY A 39 24.16 -27.03 4.30
C GLY A 39 22.85 -27.68 4.73
N THR A 40 22.91 -28.74 5.53
CA THR A 40 21.73 -29.38 6.14
C THR A 40 21.40 -28.72 7.48
N GLU A 41 20.21 -28.97 8.03
CA GLU A 41 19.82 -28.34 9.30
C GLU A 41 20.78 -28.65 10.46
N ALA A 42 21.25 -29.90 10.55
CA ALA A 42 22.21 -30.32 11.57
C ALA A 42 23.65 -29.84 11.30
N GLN A 43 23.97 -29.49 10.05
CA GLN A 43 25.29 -29.02 9.63
C GLN A 43 25.11 -27.85 8.65
N PRO A 44 24.74 -26.66 9.15
CA PRO A 44 24.47 -25.50 8.32
C PRO A 44 25.77 -24.88 7.80
N TRP A 45 25.68 -24.17 6.67
CA TRP A 45 26.76 -23.28 6.23
C TRP A 45 26.95 -22.12 7.21
N ALA A 46 28.12 -21.48 7.17
CA ALA A 46 28.45 -20.37 8.08
C ALA A 46 27.95 -19.02 7.56
N THR A 47 28.13 -18.75 6.26
CA THR A 47 27.94 -17.41 5.70
C THR A 47 26.85 -17.36 4.64
N LEU A 48 26.10 -16.25 4.60
CA LEU A 48 25.05 -15.99 3.62
C LEU A 48 25.63 -15.91 2.21
N THR A 49 26.78 -15.26 2.04
CA THR A 49 27.45 -15.16 0.72
C THR A 49 27.79 -16.54 0.17
N TYR A 50 28.29 -17.44 1.02
CA TYR A 50 28.62 -18.80 0.60
C TYR A 50 27.35 -19.56 0.23
N ALA A 51 26.32 -19.50 1.09
CA ALA A 51 25.05 -20.16 0.87
C ALA A 51 24.38 -19.70 -0.43
N ALA A 52 24.27 -18.39 -0.66
CA ALA A 52 23.67 -17.79 -1.85
C ALA A 52 24.37 -18.20 -3.14
N ALA A 53 25.70 -18.38 -3.11
CA ALA A 53 26.44 -18.88 -4.26
C ALA A 53 26.03 -20.30 -4.66
N GLN A 54 25.62 -21.14 -3.70
CA GLN A 54 25.21 -22.53 -3.95
C GLN A 54 23.77 -22.66 -4.46
N LEU A 55 22.90 -21.70 -4.16
CA LEU A 55 21.47 -21.81 -4.47
C LEU A 55 21.22 -21.87 -5.99
N VAL A 56 20.29 -22.74 -6.36
CA VAL A 56 19.72 -22.89 -7.70
C VAL A 56 18.19 -22.80 -7.64
N ALA A 57 17.54 -22.65 -8.80
CA ALA A 57 16.08 -22.52 -8.90
C ALA A 57 15.34 -23.62 -8.12
N GLY A 58 14.40 -23.20 -7.26
CA GLY A 58 13.63 -24.08 -6.38
C GLY A 58 14.21 -24.26 -4.98
N ASP A 59 15.47 -23.92 -4.73
CA ASP A 59 16.05 -24.05 -3.39
C ASP A 59 15.42 -23.07 -2.39
N THR A 60 15.28 -23.51 -1.14
CA THR A 60 14.94 -22.64 0.00
C THR A 60 16.08 -22.63 1.00
N LEU A 61 16.66 -21.46 1.25
CA LEU A 61 17.65 -21.21 2.28
C LEU A 61 16.98 -20.70 3.56
N TYR A 62 17.08 -21.46 4.64
CA TYR A 62 16.68 -21.06 5.99
C TYR A 62 17.90 -20.51 6.76
N ALA A 63 17.86 -19.21 7.07
CA ALA A 63 18.83 -18.56 7.94
C ALA A 63 18.40 -18.68 9.41
N ARG A 64 19.27 -19.25 10.23
CA ARG A 64 19.10 -19.31 11.69
C ARG A 64 19.39 -17.95 12.32
N SER A 65 18.83 -17.73 13.49
CA SER A 65 19.12 -16.59 14.36
C SER A 65 20.62 -16.39 14.58
N GLY A 66 20.99 -15.12 14.73
CA GLY A 66 22.36 -14.68 14.90
C GLY A 66 22.70 -13.53 13.95
N THR A 67 23.88 -12.97 14.15
CA THR A 67 24.38 -11.82 13.41
C THR A 67 25.29 -12.28 12.27
N TYR A 68 24.93 -11.89 11.05
CA TYR A 68 25.70 -12.06 9.83
C TYR A 68 26.39 -10.72 9.49
N ALA A 69 27.65 -10.58 9.92
CA ALA A 69 28.46 -9.38 9.66
C ALA A 69 29.11 -9.43 8.26
N GLU A 70 28.27 -9.54 7.23
CA GLU A 70 28.68 -9.61 5.83
C GLU A 70 27.68 -8.89 4.92
N ARG A 71 28.08 -8.63 3.67
CA ARG A 71 27.14 -8.20 2.62
C ARG A 71 26.59 -9.41 1.88
N LEU A 72 25.31 -9.42 1.58
CA LEU A 72 24.68 -10.43 0.73
C LEU A 72 24.50 -9.89 -0.68
N LEU A 73 25.30 -10.37 -1.63
CA LEU A 73 25.25 -9.93 -3.03
C LEU A 73 24.77 -11.06 -3.93
N LEU A 74 23.64 -10.85 -4.61
CA LEU A 74 23.08 -11.76 -5.60
C LEU A 74 23.16 -11.12 -6.98
N ILE A 75 23.91 -11.74 -7.90
CA ILE A 75 24.13 -11.24 -9.25
C ILE A 75 23.72 -12.33 -10.23
N GLY A 76 22.75 -12.05 -11.10
CA GLY A 76 22.31 -13.01 -12.12
C GLY A 76 21.70 -14.30 -11.55
N LYS A 77 21.26 -14.28 -10.29
CA LYS A 77 20.58 -15.41 -9.64
C LYS A 77 19.10 -15.38 -10.02
N ASN A 78 18.64 -16.44 -10.67
CA ASN A 78 17.32 -16.49 -11.26
C ASN A 78 16.63 -17.82 -10.92
N GLY A 79 15.46 -17.72 -10.29
CA GLY A 79 14.50 -18.81 -10.20
C GLY A 79 13.58 -18.83 -11.43
N THR A 80 12.43 -19.46 -11.28
CA THR A 80 11.29 -19.33 -12.20
C THR A 80 10.01 -19.13 -11.40
N ILE A 81 8.93 -18.70 -12.05
CA ILE A 81 7.62 -18.57 -11.37
C ILE A 81 7.18 -19.85 -10.65
N ALA A 82 7.49 -21.04 -11.21
CA ALA A 82 7.14 -22.33 -10.61
C ALA A 82 8.17 -22.84 -9.59
N MET A 83 9.41 -22.36 -9.68
CA MET A 83 10.55 -22.79 -8.85
C MET A 83 11.38 -21.56 -8.46
N PRO A 84 10.84 -20.68 -7.60
CA PRO A 84 11.59 -19.51 -7.13
C PRO A 84 12.76 -19.94 -6.25
N ILE A 85 13.76 -19.08 -6.12
CA ILE A 85 14.79 -19.24 -5.09
C ILE A 85 14.29 -18.49 -3.85
N THR A 86 14.23 -19.13 -2.69
CA THR A 86 13.76 -18.50 -1.46
C THR A 86 14.91 -18.37 -0.47
N ILE A 87 15.13 -17.17 0.06
CA ILE A 87 16.05 -16.89 1.16
C ILE A 87 15.21 -16.32 2.30
N ARG A 88 15.06 -17.10 3.37
CA ARG A 88 14.13 -16.76 4.45
C ARG A 88 14.70 -17.05 5.83
N ASN A 89 14.13 -16.42 6.84
CA ASN A 89 14.36 -16.84 8.22
C ASN A 89 13.87 -18.28 8.47
N TYR A 90 14.58 -18.97 9.36
CA TYR A 90 14.03 -20.17 9.98
C TYR A 90 12.77 -19.78 10.79
N PRO A 91 11.66 -20.53 10.68
CA PRO A 91 10.40 -20.16 11.33
C PRO A 91 10.56 -19.83 12.82
N GLY A 92 10.10 -18.65 13.22
CA GLY A 92 10.19 -18.16 14.60
C GLY A 92 11.54 -17.56 15.01
N GLU A 93 12.52 -17.51 14.11
CA GLU A 93 13.83 -16.90 14.34
C GLU A 93 13.99 -15.60 13.55
N THR A 94 14.82 -14.67 14.03
CA THR A 94 15.13 -13.39 13.37
C THR A 94 16.63 -13.32 13.07
N PRO A 95 17.07 -13.71 11.85
CA PRO A 95 18.44 -13.51 11.40
C PRO A 95 18.72 -12.02 11.14
N VAL A 96 19.88 -11.53 11.59
CA VAL A 96 20.27 -10.12 11.45
C VAL A 96 21.46 -9.99 10.49
N ILE A 97 21.32 -9.24 9.41
CA ILE A 97 22.42 -8.82 8.55
C ILE A 97 22.89 -7.45 9.04
N ASP A 98 24.09 -7.40 9.61
CA ASP A 98 24.60 -6.25 10.35
C ASP A 98 25.80 -5.61 9.65
N GLY A 99 25.62 -4.38 9.20
CA GLY A 99 26.62 -3.57 8.51
C GLY A 99 27.61 -2.86 9.43
N ALA A 100 27.52 -2.95 10.75
CA ALA A 100 28.31 -2.12 11.68
C ALA A 100 29.84 -2.24 11.48
N ALA A 101 30.32 -3.43 11.13
CA ALA A 101 31.74 -3.69 10.86
C ALA A 101 32.13 -3.47 9.37
N ILE A 102 31.18 -3.06 8.53
CA ILE A 102 31.34 -2.98 7.08
C ILE A 102 31.45 -1.52 6.68
N THR A 103 32.59 -1.18 6.10
CA THR A 103 32.75 0.12 5.44
C THR A 103 31.92 0.15 4.16
N VAL A 104 30.97 1.08 4.05
CA VAL A 104 30.22 1.31 2.81
C VAL A 104 31.21 1.50 1.64
N PRO A 105 31.11 0.70 0.56
CA PRO A 105 32.01 0.86 -0.58
C PRO A 105 31.80 2.19 -1.31
N SER A 106 32.83 2.64 -2.03
CA SER A 106 32.71 3.72 -3.01
C SER A 106 32.22 3.20 -4.36
N GLY A 107 31.72 4.09 -5.21
CA GLY A 107 31.37 3.76 -6.60
C GLY A 107 29.87 3.66 -6.86
N GLY A 108 29.07 4.58 -6.30
CA GLY A 108 27.63 4.65 -6.50
C GLY A 108 26.83 3.99 -5.37
N ARG A 109 25.61 3.56 -5.68
CA ARG A 109 24.68 2.83 -4.80
C ARG A 109 25.29 1.53 -4.31
N GLN A 110 25.22 1.26 -3.02
CA GLN A 110 25.76 0.03 -2.43
C GLN A 110 24.76 -0.54 -1.42
N GLY A 111 24.20 -1.72 -1.72
CA GLY A 111 23.39 -2.49 -0.78
C GLY A 111 24.19 -3.27 0.26
N LEU A 112 23.69 -3.34 1.50
CA LEU A 112 24.07 -4.37 2.46
C LEU A 112 23.53 -5.73 2.00
N VAL A 113 22.29 -5.73 1.49
CA VAL A 113 21.73 -6.78 0.64
C VAL A 113 21.53 -6.22 -0.77
N ALA A 114 22.03 -6.89 -1.80
CA ALA A 114 21.92 -6.41 -3.17
C ALA A 114 21.48 -7.51 -4.14
N PHE A 115 20.51 -7.19 -4.99
CA PHE A 115 20.00 -8.00 -6.09
C PHE A 115 20.30 -7.27 -7.41
N THR A 116 21.11 -7.87 -8.27
CA THR A 116 21.49 -7.29 -9.57
C THR A 116 21.18 -8.28 -10.69
N HIS A 117 20.33 -7.88 -11.62
CA HIS A 117 19.86 -8.73 -12.72
C HIS A 117 19.23 -10.05 -12.23
N CYS A 118 18.30 -9.95 -11.27
CA CYS A 118 17.75 -11.07 -10.52
C CYS A 118 16.25 -11.24 -10.76
N SER A 119 15.79 -12.48 -10.88
CA SER A 119 14.39 -12.82 -11.16
C SER A 119 13.91 -13.98 -10.28
N TYR A 120 12.63 -13.98 -9.91
CA TYR A 120 11.96 -15.03 -9.16
C TYR A 120 12.73 -15.46 -7.91
N LEU A 121 13.07 -14.45 -7.10
CA LEU A 121 13.72 -14.58 -5.80
C LEU A 121 12.76 -14.08 -4.73
N VAL A 122 12.75 -14.72 -3.56
CA VAL A 122 12.00 -14.29 -2.39
C VAL A 122 13.01 -14.05 -1.26
N PHE A 123 13.03 -12.84 -0.69
CA PHE A 123 13.83 -12.49 0.48
C PHE A 123 12.94 -12.11 1.64
N GLN A 124 12.94 -12.92 2.70
CA GLN A 124 11.90 -12.88 3.72
C GLN A 124 12.39 -12.96 5.17
N GLY A 125 11.86 -12.08 6.03
CA GLY A 125 11.95 -12.23 7.48
C GLY A 125 13.31 -11.88 8.10
N PHE A 126 14.14 -11.09 7.42
CA PHE A 126 15.44 -10.63 7.93
C PHE A 126 15.35 -9.27 8.60
N GLU A 127 16.23 -9.04 9.56
CA GLU A 127 16.61 -7.69 10.00
C GLU A 127 17.87 -7.27 9.23
N VAL A 128 17.88 -6.06 8.65
CA VAL A 128 18.98 -5.48 7.86
C VAL A 128 19.32 -4.13 8.45
N THR A 129 20.51 -3.98 9.04
CA THR A 129 20.80 -2.82 9.88
C THR A 129 22.25 -2.33 9.90
N ASN A 130 22.46 -1.16 10.51
CA ASN A 130 23.75 -0.52 10.82
C ASN A 130 24.68 -0.30 9.63
N PHE A 131 24.14 -0.03 8.44
CA PHE A 131 24.97 0.30 7.28
C PHE A 131 25.18 1.81 7.16
N VAL A 132 26.18 2.30 7.89
CA VAL A 132 26.37 3.73 8.19
C VAL A 132 27.62 4.30 7.53
N THR A 133 27.55 5.55 7.08
CA THR A 133 28.72 6.31 6.63
C THR A 133 28.60 7.80 6.93
N THR A 134 29.74 8.48 7.07
CA THR A 134 29.85 9.95 7.13
C THR A 134 30.49 10.54 5.86
N ALA A 135 30.91 9.69 4.93
CA ALA A 135 31.54 10.10 3.68
C ALA A 135 30.46 10.35 2.62
N GLY A 136 30.23 11.62 2.28
CA GLY A 136 29.14 12.03 1.39
C GLY A 136 29.21 11.50 -0.05
N GLY A 137 30.36 10.96 -0.49
CA GLY A 137 30.50 10.30 -1.80
C GLY A 137 30.17 8.81 -1.83
N ARG A 138 29.65 8.25 -0.74
CA ARG A 138 29.23 6.85 -0.61
C ARG A 138 27.75 6.78 -0.35
N ILE A 139 27.06 5.81 -0.94
CA ILE A 139 25.59 5.75 -0.92
C ILE A 139 25.17 4.43 -0.26
N PRO A 140 24.94 4.40 1.07
CA PRO A 140 24.48 3.20 1.75
C PRO A 140 23.03 2.89 1.37
N MET A 141 22.74 1.63 1.09
CA MET A 141 21.39 1.09 0.95
C MET A 141 21.24 -0.12 1.88
N GLY A 142 20.12 -0.24 2.58
CA GLY A 142 19.80 -1.48 3.31
C GLY A 142 19.62 -2.63 2.32
N ILE A 143 18.61 -2.49 1.46
CA ILE A 143 18.31 -3.42 0.37
C ILE A 143 18.38 -2.67 -0.97
N GLN A 144 19.20 -3.18 -1.89
CA GLN A 144 19.32 -2.67 -3.26
C GLN A 144 18.77 -3.69 -4.25
N VAL A 145 17.92 -3.25 -5.17
CA VAL A 145 17.55 -3.98 -6.38
C VAL A 145 17.93 -3.12 -7.58
N GLU A 146 18.71 -3.67 -8.51
CA GLU A 146 19.20 -2.91 -9.65
C GLU A 146 19.25 -3.74 -10.93
N GLY A 147 19.04 -3.07 -12.07
CA GLY A 147 19.17 -3.66 -13.39
C GLY A 147 17.83 -4.04 -14.02
N ALA A 148 17.67 -5.34 -14.28
CA ALA A 148 16.49 -5.93 -14.92
C ALA A 148 16.08 -7.20 -14.18
N GLY A 149 14.81 -7.59 -14.25
CA GLY A 149 14.38 -8.83 -13.61
C GLY A 149 12.87 -8.95 -13.55
N THR A 150 12.37 -10.12 -13.15
CA THR A 150 10.93 -10.34 -13.00
C THR A 150 10.61 -11.08 -11.71
N GLY A 151 9.56 -10.69 -11.00
CA GLY A 151 9.01 -11.48 -9.90
C GLY A 151 9.89 -11.56 -8.65
N LEU A 152 10.74 -10.56 -8.40
CA LEU A 152 11.51 -10.45 -7.16
C LEU A 152 10.58 -9.97 -6.02
N GLN A 153 10.68 -10.61 -4.86
CA GLN A 153 9.83 -10.33 -3.71
C GLN A 153 10.68 -10.07 -2.46
N ILE A 154 10.41 -8.96 -1.76
CA ILE A 154 11.02 -8.56 -0.50
C ILE A 154 9.90 -8.48 0.54
N ILE A 155 9.86 -9.44 1.47
CA ILE A 155 8.67 -9.69 2.30
C ILE A 155 9.01 -9.70 3.80
N GLY A 156 8.27 -8.95 4.62
CA GLY A 156 8.33 -9.13 6.07
C GLY A 156 9.70 -8.85 6.69
N ASN A 157 10.53 -8.00 6.08
CA ASN A 157 11.85 -7.64 6.58
C ASN A 157 11.80 -6.37 7.44
N LYS A 158 12.80 -6.19 8.30
CA LYS A 158 13.06 -4.95 9.02
C LYS A 158 14.31 -4.28 8.46
N VAL A 159 14.23 -3.03 8.05
CA VAL A 159 15.36 -2.27 7.48
C VAL A 159 15.53 -0.96 8.23
N HIS A 160 16.64 -0.80 8.97
CA HIS A 160 16.79 0.34 9.88
C HIS A 160 18.23 0.69 10.23
N HIS A 161 18.47 1.89 10.76
CA HIS A 161 19.82 2.44 10.99
C HIS A 161 20.70 2.41 9.73
N ILE A 162 20.10 2.69 8.57
CA ILE A 162 20.84 2.95 7.33
C ILE A 162 21.07 4.44 7.25
N TRP A 163 22.29 4.87 7.59
CA TRP A 163 22.57 6.28 7.81
C TRP A 163 23.67 6.81 6.89
N GLN A 164 23.29 7.73 6.03
CA GLN A 164 24.15 8.74 5.45
C GLN A 164 24.22 9.94 6.40
N SER A 165 25.30 10.02 7.19
CA SER A 165 25.53 11.05 8.21
C SER A 165 26.51 12.14 7.76
N SER A 166 26.76 12.28 6.45
CA SER A 166 27.48 13.45 5.94
C SER A 166 26.63 14.70 6.07
N THR A 167 27.23 15.82 6.48
CA THR A 167 26.59 17.15 6.47
C THR A 167 26.69 17.85 5.11
N ASN A 168 27.19 17.15 4.08
CA ASN A 168 27.18 17.64 2.72
C ASN A 168 25.75 17.57 2.16
N GLY A 169 25.26 18.69 1.64
CA GLY A 169 23.94 18.79 1.04
C GLY A 169 23.70 17.85 -0.13
N GLY A 170 24.73 17.28 -0.79
CA GLY A 170 24.57 16.31 -1.89
C GLY A 170 24.78 14.84 -1.50
N ALA A 171 24.70 14.50 -0.21
CA ALA A 171 24.86 13.13 0.26
C ALA A 171 23.56 12.33 0.04
N ASN A 172 23.69 11.02 -0.21
CA ASN A 172 22.56 10.13 -0.52
C ASN A 172 22.67 8.82 0.26
N GLY A 173 21.53 8.19 0.54
CA GLY A 173 21.38 6.90 1.21
C GLY A 173 19.93 6.44 1.18
N PHE A 174 19.66 5.15 1.35
CA PHE A 174 18.32 4.57 1.17
C PHE A 174 18.07 3.45 2.17
N GLY A 175 16.81 3.26 2.59
CA GLY A 175 16.41 2.01 3.22
C GLY A 175 16.37 0.90 2.18
N ILE A 176 15.44 1.05 1.23
CA ILE A 176 15.22 0.13 0.11
C ILE A 176 15.20 0.91 -1.20
N GLY A 177 16.08 0.58 -2.15
CA GLY A 177 16.11 1.21 -3.46
C GLY A 177 15.96 0.20 -4.60
N VAL A 178 15.00 0.44 -5.50
CA VAL A 178 14.71 -0.40 -6.66
C VAL A 178 14.89 0.41 -7.93
N TYR A 179 15.93 0.10 -8.70
CA TYR A 179 16.35 0.88 -9.86
C TYR A 179 16.36 0.04 -11.14
N GLY A 180 15.38 0.29 -12.01
CA GLY A 180 15.31 -0.30 -13.34
C GLY A 180 16.24 0.44 -14.32
N THR A 181 17.50 0.02 -14.40
CA THR A 181 18.54 0.74 -15.17
C THR A 181 18.70 0.24 -16.60
N GLU A 182 18.02 -0.85 -16.98
CA GLU A 182 18.18 -1.52 -18.25
C GLU A 182 16.97 -1.33 -19.20
N ALA A 183 17.19 -1.60 -20.49
CA ALA A 183 16.12 -1.63 -21.50
C ALA A 183 15.01 -2.64 -21.16
N THR A 184 15.40 -3.79 -20.62
CA THR A 184 14.47 -4.75 -20.00
C THR A 184 14.10 -4.25 -18.61
N PRO A 185 12.82 -4.14 -18.26
CA PRO A 185 12.43 -3.58 -16.97
C PRO A 185 12.75 -4.52 -15.80
N ILE A 186 12.68 -3.96 -14.59
CA ILE A 186 12.28 -4.73 -13.42
C ILE A 186 10.75 -4.82 -13.46
N GLN A 187 10.22 -6.03 -13.48
CA GLN A 187 8.78 -6.30 -13.64
C GLN A 187 8.24 -7.15 -12.48
N ASP A 188 6.98 -6.96 -12.11
CA ASP A 188 6.28 -7.81 -11.13
C ASP A 188 7.02 -7.85 -9.77
N PHE A 189 7.63 -6.73 -9.39
CA PHE A 189 8.34 -6.60 -8.11
C PHE A 189 7.34 -6.47 -6.96
N VAL A 190 7.59 -7.19 -5.86
CA VAL A 190 6.75 -7.15 -4.66
C VAL A 190 7.57 -6.69 -3.46
N LEU A 191 7.09 -5.64 -2.79
CA LEU A 191 7.56 -5.19 -1.49
C LEU A 191 6.37 -5.25 -0.53
N ASP A 192 6.29 -6.31 0.27
CA ASP A 192 5.11 -6.59 1.10
C ASP A 192 5.45 -6.77 2.59
N GLY A 193 4.71 -6.09 3.46
CA GLY A 193 4.77 -6.35 4.91
C GLY A 193 6.10 -5.97 5.59
N ASN A 194 6.93 -5.13 4.98
CA ASN A 194 8.22 -4.73 5.55
C ASN A 194 8.08 -3.55 6.52
N GLU A 195 8.99 -3.45 7.48
CA GLU A 195 9.14 -2.31 8.40
C GLU A 195 10.44 -1.57 8.07
N VAL A 196 10.35 -0.30 7.69
CA VAL A 196 11.50 0.53 7.26
C VAL A 196 11.56 1.78 8.13
N TYR A 197 12.60 1.92 8.96
CA TYR A 197 12.60 2.96 9.99
C TYR A 197 13.98 3.42 10.47
N ASP A 198 14.03 4.54 11.19
CA ASP A 198 15.27 5.15 11.70
C ASP A 198 16.33 5.30 10.60
N LEU A 199 15.97 6.05 9.56
CA LEU A 199 16.81 6.28 8.40
C LEU A 199 17.34 7.70 8.33
N ARG A 200 18.57 7.82 7.81
CA ARG A 200 19.18 9.08 7.39
C ARG A 200 19.59 8.93 5.95
N THR A 201 18.82 9.51 5.05
CA THR A 201 18.93 9.22 3.61
C THR A 201 19.60 10.35 2.82
N GLY A 202 19.92 11.48 3.47
CA GLY A 202 20.43 12.65 2.76
C GLY A 202 19.37 13.16 1.77
N GLN A 203 19.72 13.41 0.51
CA GLN A 203 18.76 13.88 -0.50
C GLN A 203 17.90 12.77 -1.12
N SER A 204 18.04 11.52 -0.67
CA SER A 204 17.29 10.38 -1.21
C SER A 204 16.20 9.89 -0.26
N GLU A 205 15.46 8.86 -0.68
CA GLU A 205 14.22 8.42 -0.06
C GLU A 205 14.42 7.16 0.80
N SER A 206 13.49 6.92 1.72
CA SER A 206 13.49 5.73 2.57
C SER A 206 13.21 4.47 1.75
N VAL A 207 12.19 4.53 0.88
CA VAL A 207 11.86 3.52 -0.12
C VAL A 207 11.72 4.20 -1.49
N ALA A 208 12.49 3.76 -2.48
CA ALA A 208 12.48 4.33 -3.83
C ALA A 208 12.23 3.26 -4.89
N ILE A 209 11.26 3.50 -5.77
CA ILE A 209 11.02 2.73 -7.00
C ILE A 209 11.27 3.65 -8.19
N ASN A 210 12.35 3.42 -8.94
CA ASN A 210 12.89 4.42 -9.88
C ASN A 210 13.34 3.80 -11.21
N GLY A 211 13.19 4.55 -12.30
CA GLY A 211 13.60 4.13 -13.64
C GLY A 211 12.62 3.15 -14.27
N ASN A 212 13.12 2.22 -15.09
CA ASN A 212 12.29 1.27 -15.83
C ASN A 212 11.78 0.12 -14.95
N VAL A 213 10.86 0.44 -14.04
CA VAL A 213 10.15 -0.50 -13.17
C VAL A 213 8.66 -0.50 -13.54
N VAL A 214 8.08 -1.67 -13.77
CA VAL A 214 6.70 -1.82 -14.25
C VAL A 214 5.97 -2.93 -13.49
N GLY A 215 4.66 -2.79 -13.24
CA GLY A 215 3.89 -3.89 -12.68
C GLY A 215 4.23 -4.21 -11.23
N PHE A 216 4.59 -3.24 -10.40
CA PHE A 216 5.04 -3.48 -9.02
C PHE A 216 3.89 -3.45 -8.00
N SER A 217 4.11 -4.05 -6.83
CA SER A 217 3.24 -3.98 -5.66
C SER A 217 4.06 -3.55 -4.44
N VAL A 218 3.72 -2.40 -3.86
CA VAL A 218 4.26 -1.91 -2.58
C VAL A 218 3.10 -1.94 -1.58
N THR A 219 3.02 -3.00 -0.78
CA THR A 219 1.82 -3.29 0.01
C THR A 219 2.10 -3.58 1.47
N ASN A 220 1.18 -3.16 2.35
CA ASN A 220 1.19 -3.53 3.77
C ASN A 220 2.51 -3.18 4.51
N ASN A 221 3.31 -2.24 4.02
CA ASN A 221 4.56 -1.85 4.64
C ASN A 221 4.31 -0.77 5.72
N VAL A 222 5.20 -0.73 6.71
CA VAL A 222 5.24 0.33 7.71
C VAL A 222 6.54 1.11 7.51
N VAL A 223 6.45 2.40 7.18
CA VAL A 223 7.62 3.27 6.97
C VAL A 223 7.57 4.43 7.95
N HIS A 224 8.58 4.57 8.82
CA HIS A 224 8.49 5.57 9.88
C HIS A 224 9.80 6.06 10.48
N ASP A 225 9.74 7.22 11.13
CA ASP A 225 10.89 7.82 11.83
C ASP A 225 12.10 8.00 10.89
N CYS A 226 11.84 8.51 9.69
CA CYS A 226 12.84 8.78 8.67
C CYS A 226 12.96 10.28 8.42
N ASN A 227 14.18 10.74 8.14
CA ASN A 227 14.44 12.17 7.93
C ASN A 227 14.34 12.63 6.46
N ASN A 228 13.73 11.82 5.59
CA ASN A 228 13.33 12.22 4.24
C ASN A 228 12.15 11.36 3.78
N ILE A 229 11.69 11.58 2.55
CA ILE A 229 10.52 10.95 1.91
C ILE A 229 10.38 9.46 2.26
N GLY A 230 9.15 9.06 2.60
CA GLY A 230 8.83 7.71 3.03
C GLY A 230 8.86 6.70 1.87
N ILE A 231 7.94 6.83 0.93
CA ILE A 231 7.84 5.96 -0.26
C ILE A 231 7.76 6.83 -1.50
N ASP A 232 8.59 6.55 -2.50
CA ASP A 232 8.62 7.32 -3.74
C ASP A 232 8.59 6.45 -5.00
N PHE A 233 7.90 6.96 -6.02
CA PHE A 233 7.74 6.38 -7.35
C PHE A 233 8.23 7.35 -8.41
N ILE A 234 9.46 7.14 -8.87
CA ILE A 234 10.28 8.16 -9.49
C ILE A 234 10.39 7.95 -11.01
N GLY A 235 10.43 9.05 -11.76
CA GLY A 235 10.72 9.10 -13.18
C GLY A 235 11.48 10.35 -13.62
N TYR A 236 12.05 10.28 -14.82
CA TYR A 236 12.74 11.36 -15.53
C TYR A 236 14.06 11.84 -14.90
N GLU A 237 14.72 11.03 -14.07
CA GLU A 237 16.00 11.36 -13.44
C GLU A 237 17.24 10.88 -14.22
N GLY A 238 17.05 10.17 -15.33
CA GLY A 238 18.11 9.51 -16.09
C GLY A 238 18.62 8.21 -15.46
N SER A 239 17.85 7.62 -14.54
CA SER A 239 18.16 6.34 -13.90
C SER A 239 17.90 5.14 -14.82
N GLY A 240 16.87 5.24 -15.66
CA GLY A 240 16.48 4.25 -16.66
C GLY A 240 16.80 4.68 -18.10
N PRO A 241 16.58 3.78 -19.07
CA PRO A 241 16.74 4.06 -20.49
C PRO A 241 15.75 5.13 -20.99
N SER A 242 16.18 5.92 -21.98
CA SER A 242 15.35 6.93 -22.63
C SER A 242 14.02 6.35 -23.12
N GLY A 243 12.91 7.03 -22.78
CA GLY A 243 11.55 6.62 -23.10
C GLY A 243 10.89 5.68 -22.08
N PHE A 244 11.65 5.08 -21.16
CA PHE A 244 11.10 4.20 -20.11
C PHE A 244 11.60 4.54 -18.70
N ASP A 245 12.21 5.71 -18.53
CA ASP A 245 12.76 6.19 -17.27
C ASP A 245 11.65 6.70 -16.34
N ARG A 246 10.74 5.82 -15.91
CA ARG A 246 9.72 6.10 -14.90
C ARG A 246 9.08 4.81 -14.37
N ALA A 247 8.82 4.79 -13.07
CA ALA A 247 8.00 3.78 -12.42
C ALA A 247 6.55 3.86 -12.94
N ARG A 248 5.96 2.70 -13.29
CA ARG A 248 4.61 2.67 -13.86
C ARG A 248 3.82 1.38 -13.65
N ASP A 249 2.52 1.47 -13.88
CA ASP A 249 1.58 0.34 -13.89
C ASP A 249 1.62 -0.46 -12.56
N GLY A 250 1.71 0.25 -11.43
CA GLY A 250 1.94 -0.35 -10.12
C GLY A 250 0.85 -0.05 -9.09
N VAL A 251 0.97 -0.67 -7.92
CA VAL A 251 0.04 -0.49 -6.79
C VAL A 251 0.82 -0.16 -5.51
N CYS A 252 0.39 0.89 -4.82
CA CYS A 252 0.81 1.26 -3.47
C CYS A 252 -0.42 1.14 -2.55
N SER A 253 -0.55 0.03 -1.81
CA SER A 253 -1.80 -0.30 -1.11
C SER A 253 -1.61 -0.79 0.33
N GLY A 254 -2.40 -0.24 1.26
CA GLY A 254 -2.40 -0.72 2.66
C GLY A 254 -1.16 -0.35 3.47
N ASN A 255 -0.33 0.59 3.01
CA ASN A 255 0.86 1.00 3.74
C ASN A 255 0.52 1.98 4.86
N THR A 256 1.28 1.93 5.96
CA THR A 256 1.24 2.93 7.03
C THR A 256 2.54 3.73 7.02
N VAL A 257 2.46 5.04 6.80
CA VAL A 257 3.63 5.91 6.70
C VAL A 257 3.51 7.06 7.69
N TYR A 258 4.49 7.23 8.58
CA TYR A 258 4.39 8.25 9.61
C TYR A 258 5.72 8.77 10.16
N ASN A 259 5.70 9.92 10.84
CA ASN A 259 6.90 10.56 11.39
C ASN A 259 8.00 10.76 10.34
N ILE A 260 7.64 11.31 9.20
CA ILE A 260 8.57 11.65 8.12
C ILE A 260 8.87 13.14 8.18
N ASP A 261 10.12 13.49 8.55
CA ASP A 261 10.49 14.89 8.80
C ASP A 261 11.89 15.26 8.33
N SER A 262 11.98 16.04 7.26
CA SER A 262 13.26 16.52 6.73
C SER A 262 13.87 17.68 7.52
N ALA A 263 13.21 18.19 8.57
CA ALA A 263 13.80 19.20 9.46
C ALA A 263 15.16 18.77 10.03
N PHE A 264 15.38 17.47 10.21
CA PHE A 264 16.59 16.87 10.80
C PHE A 264 17.58 16.36 9.75
N ASN A 265 17.45 16.81 8.49
CA ASN A 265 18.25 16.32 7.39
C ASN A 265 19.17 17.42 6.83
N PRO A 266 20.51 17.23 6.85
CA PRO A 266 21.45 18.18 6.26
C PRO A 266 21.26 18.43 4.77
N GLY A 267 20.68 17.48 4.02
CA GLY A 267 20.28 17.67 2.62
C GLY A 267 19.26 18.81 2.43
N TYR A 268 18.52 19.15 3.49
CA TYR A 268 17.51 20.19 3.56
C TYR A 268 17.92 21.32 4.51
N GLY A 269 19.21 21.41 4.87
CA GLY A 269 19.75 22.43 5.77
C GLY A 269 19.52 22.18 7.27
N GLY A 270 19.04 20.98 7.64
CA GLY A 270 18.77 20.59 9.02
C GLY A 270 19.98 20.01 9.76
N ASP A 271 19.91 20.01 11.08
CA ASP A 271 20.83 19.27 11.96
C ASP A 271 20.18 17.99 12.47
N PHE A 272 20.92 16.88 12.51
CA PHE A 272 20.41 15.58 12.95
C PHE A 272 19.87 15.56 14.39
N THR A 273 20.26 16.52 15.23
CA THR A 273 19.87 16.59 16.64
C THR A 273 18.91 17.75 16.90
N THR A 274 19.21 18.94 16.36
CA THR A 274 18.44 20.15 16.66
C THR A 274 17.41 20.52 15.61
N GLY A 275 17.39 19.83 14.46
CA GLY A 275 16.48 20.12 13.36
C GLY A 275 16.80 21.46 12.68
N GLY A 276 15.75 22.16 12.24
CA GLY A 276 15.83 23.50 11.66
C GLY A 276 15.98 23.56 10.13
N GLY A 277 15.99 22.41 9.45
CA GLY A 277 15.95 22.31 7.99
C GLY A 277 14.57 22.57 7.41
N SER A 278 14.51 22.62 6.08
CA SER A 278 13.23 22.65 5.34
C SER A 278 12.44 21.38 5.61
N GLN A 279 11.11 21.54 5.75
CA GLN A 279 10.17 20.46 6.02
C GLN A 279 9.39 20.16 4.74
N SER A 280 9.97 19.30 3.91
CA SER A 280 9.59 19.10 2.52
C SER A 280 9.50 17.63 2.13
N ALA A 281 9.46 16.72 3.11
CA ALA A 281 9.36 15.28 2.85
C ALA A 281 7.91 14.77 2.91
N ALA A 282 7.41 14.25 1.79
CA ALA A 282 6.14 13.55 1.75
C ALA A 282 6.23 12.16 2.40
N GLY A 283 5.14 11.69 2.98
CA GLY A 283 5.01 10.28 3.36
C GLY A 283 5.03 9.39 2.12
N ILE A 284 4.18 9.70 1.14
CA ILE A 284 4.18 9.03 -0.17
C ILE A 284 4.32 10.09 -1.26
N TYR A 285 5.29 9.93 -2.15
CA TYR A 285 5.48 10.78 -3.32
C TYR A 285 5.34 9.96 -4.60
N VAL A 286 4.62 10.49 -5.58
CA VAL A 286 4.70 10.00 -6.95
C VAL A 286 5.42 11.07 -7.78
N ASP A 287 6.75 10.97 -7.83
CA ASP A 287 7.63 11.86 -8.57
C ASP A 287 7.76 11.46 -10.05
N GLY A 288 6.85 11.90 -10.91
CA GLY A 288 6.90 11.59 -12.33
C GLY A 288 6.51 10.15 -12.70
N GLY A 289 5.94 9.37 -11.78
CA GLY A 289 5.35 8.05 -12.06
C GLY A 289 4.03 8.11 -12.86
N THR A 290 3.58 6.98 -13.44
CA THR A 290 2.29 6.90 -14.17
C THR A 290 1.52 5.61 -13.99
N ASN A 291 0.19 5.66 -14.14
CA ASN A 291 -0.69 4.49 -14.00
C ASN A 291 -0.46 3.75 -12.66
N ILE A 292 -0.35 4.51 -11.57
CA ILE A 292 -0.15 3.94 -10.23
C ILE A 292 -1.45 4.10 -9.44
N VAL A 293 -1.91 3.00 -8.85
CA VAL A 293 -3.00 3.04 -7.86
C VAL A 293 -2.38 3.24 -6.49
N VAL A 294 -2.71 4.34 -5.83
CA VAL A 294 -2.33 4.64 -4.45
C VAL A 294 -3.58 4.55 -3.60
N GLU A 295 -3.77 3.44 -2.87
CA GLU A 295 -5.02 3.19 -2.18
C GLU A 295 -4.90 2.63 -0.77
N ARG A 296 -5.89 2.91 0.09
CA ARG A 296 -5.96 2.33 1.44
C ARG A 296 -4.70 2.54 2.29
N ASN A 297 -3.93 3.59 1.99
CA ASN A 297 -2.76 3.95 2.77
C ASN A 297 -3.16 4.88 3.92
N HIS A 298 -2.43 4.78 5.02
CA HIS A 298 -2.59 5.61 6.21
C HIS A 298 -1.33 6.46 6.40
N CYS A 299 -1.44 7.76 6.18
CA CYS A 299 -0.30 8.69 6.23
C CYS A 299 -0.53 9.83 7.22
N TYR A 300 0.36 9.95 8.22
CA TYR A 300 0.21 10.94 9.30
C TYR A 300 1.53 11.38 9.93
N HIS A 301 1.57 12.58 10.51
CA HIS A 301 2.80 13.17 11.07
C HIS A 301 3.99 13.21 10.10
N CYS A 302 3.72 13.30 8.80
CA CYS A 302 4.72 13.58 7.78
C CYS A 302 4.78 15.09 7.52
N ASN A 303 5.83 15.61 6.85
CA ASN A 303 5.78 17.00 6.41
C ASN A 303 4.60 17.23 5.45
N PHE A 304 4.41 16.31 4.50
CA PHE A 304 3.21 16.20 3.65
C PHE A 304 2.66 14.78 3.72
N GLY A 305 1.34 14.61 3.60
CA GLY A 305 0.76 13.26 3.55
C GLY A 305 1.13 12.54 2.24
N VAL A 306 0.56 13.00 1.13
CA VAL A 306 0.84 12.52 -0.23
C VAL A 306 1.22 13.70 -1.12
N GLU A 307 2.20 13.51 -2.01
CA GLU A 307 2.54 14.44 -3.06
C GLU A 307 2.40 13.80 -4.45
N LEU A 308 1.79 14.52 -5.39
CA LEU A 308 1.69 14.14 -6.80
C LEU A 308 2.27 15.28 -7.64
N ALA A 309 3.54 15.20 -7.97
CA ALA A 309 4.28 16.22 -8.73
C ALA A 309 5.42 15.56 -9.50
N SER A 310 6.05 16.28 -10.42
CA SER A 310 7.28 15.79 -11.05
C SER A 310 8.40 16.81 -10.88
N GLU A 311 9.56 16.38 -10.42
CA GLU A 311 10.73 17.24 -10.25
C GLU A 311 11.36 17.67 -11.58
N ASN A 312 11.08 16.93 -12.66
CA ASN A 312 11.57 17.21 -13.99
C ASN A 312 10.58 18.09 -14.78
N ALA A 313 11.06 19.23 -15.31
CA ALA A 313 10.27 20.16 -16.12
C ALA A 313 9.59 19.54 -17.36
N ALA A 314 10.17 18.46 -17.90
CA ALA A 314 9.63 17.72 -19.04
C ALA A 314 8.82 16.48 -18.63
N GLY A 315 8.81 16.16 -17.33
CA GLY A 315 8.10 15.03 -16.75
C GLY A 315 6.67 15.38 -16.36
N ALA A 316 5.84 14.34 -16.27
CA ALA A 316 4.48 14.40 -15.76
C ALA A 316 4.31 13.36 -14.66
N THR A 317 3.49 13.68 -13.66
CA THR A 317 2.83 12.69 -12.81
C THR A 317 1.41 12.57 -13.31
N ASP A 318 1.09 11.42 -13.92
CA ASP A 318 -0.13 11.27 -14.69
C ASP A 318 -0.82 9.91 -14.54
N TYR A 319 -2.15 9.91 -14.67
CA TYR A 319 -2.98 8.70 -14.52
C TYR A 319 -2.78 8.00 -13.17
N ILE A 320 -2.57 8.79 -12.12
CA ILE A 320 -2.51 8.28 -10.75
C ILE A 320 -3.93 8.19 -10.20
N LEU A 321 -4.29 7.03 -9.67
CA LEU A 321 -5.54 6.83 -8.95
C LEU A 321 -5.26 6.84 -7.45
N LEU A 322 -5.44 7.99 -6.81
CA LEU A 322 -5.32 8.16 -5.36
C LEU A 322 -6.69 7.96 -4.71
N ARG A 323 -6.97 6.75 -4.20
CA ARG A 323 -8.30 6.45 -3.64
C ARG A 323 -8.35 5.78 -2.29
N ASN A 324 -9.41 6.01 -1.53
CA ASN A 324 -9.65 5.32 -0.25
C ASN A 324 -8.48 5.48 0.74
N ASN A 325 -7.73 6.58 0.73
CA ASN A 325 -6.62 6.81 1.66
C ASN A 325 -7.06 7.65 2.87
N LEU A 326 -6.33 7.49 3.97
CA LEU A 326 -6.46 8.30 5.18
C LEU A 326 -5.22 9.18 5.37
N LEU A 327 -5.37 10.48 5.14
CA LEU A 327 -4.30 11.48 5.20
C LEU A 327 -4.60 12.47 6.33
N HIS A 328 -3.92 12.35 7.48
CA HIS A 328 -4.28 13.16 8.64
C HIS A 328 -3.13 13.71 9.45
N HIS A 329 -3.35 14.85 10.10
CA HIS A 329 -2.39 15.44 11.04
C HIS A 329 -0.96 15.55 10.48
N ASN A 330 -0.82 15.75 9.18
CA ASN A 330 0.47 16.07 8.59
C ASN A 330 0.85 17.52 8.94
N LEU A 331 2.15 17.80 8.94
CA LEU A 331 2.68 19.08 9.39
C LEU A 331 2.19 20.23 8.52
N ASN A 332 2.31 20.05 7.20
CA ASN A 332 1.73 20.91 6.17
C ASN A 332 0.53 20.17 5.56
N ALA A 333 0.30 20.28 4.25
CA ALA A 333 -0.89 19.70 3.62
C ALA A 333 -0.97 18.17 3.73
N GLY A 334 -2.19 17.64 3.74
CA GLY A 334 -2.43 16.20 3.61
C GLY A 334 -2.17 15.72 2.18
N LEU A 335 -2.50 16.56 1.20
CA LEU A 335 -2.27 16.29 -0.22
C LEU A 335 -1.64 17.51 -0.89
N ILE A 336 -0.56 17.31 -1.62
CA ILE A 336 0.06 18.32 -2.49
C ILE A 336 0.05 17.84 -3.93
N MET A 337 -0.30 18.74 -4.86
CA MET A 337 -0.33 18.43 -6.28
C MET A 337 0.23 19.59 -7.10
N GLY A 338 0.90 19.25 -8.20
CA GLY A 338 1.53 20.22 -9.09
C GLY A 338 2.98 20.50 -8.69
N GLY A 339 3.75 21.06 -9.62
CA GLY A 339 5.15 21.38 -9.40
C GLY A 339 5.36 22.52 -8.41
N TYR A 340 6.32 22.37 -7.49
CA TYR A 340 6.60 23.35 -6.44
C TYR A 340 7.20 24.68 -6.90
N ASP A 341 7.68 24.72 -8.14
CA ASP A 341 8.11 25.96 -8.77
C ASP A 341 7.86 25.94 -10.29
N PRO A 342 7.98 27.09 -10.99
CA PRO A 342 7.73 27.19 -12.42
C PRO A 342 8.63 26.35 -13.34
N ASN A 343 9.65 25.67 -12.82
CA ASN A 343 10.59 24.81 -13.56
C ASN A 343 10.37 23.32 -13.27
N ARG A 344 9.28 22.95 -12.62
CA ARG A 344 8.89 21.57 -12.34
C ARG A 344 7.86 21.07 -13.34
N GLY A 345 7.62 19.76 -13.30
CA GLY A 345 6.72 19.06 -14.18
C GLY A 345 5.26 19.22 -13.80
N ILE A 346 4.40 18.46 -14.48
CA ILE A 346 2.95 18.61 -14.47
C ILE A 346 2.25 17.50 -13.71
N THR A 347 1.11 17.81 -13.08
CA THR A 347 0.15 16.82 -12.58
C THR A 347 -1.06 16.81 -13.50
N ASP A 348 -1.29 15.69 -14.20
CA ASP A 348 -2.21 15.59 -15.33
C ASP A 348 -3.01 14.28 -15.32
N HIS A 349 -4.32 14.33 -15.55
CA HIS A 349 -5.17 13.12 -15.60
C HIS A 349 -5.12 12.24 -14.34
N CYS A 350 -4.83 12.80 -13.18
CA CYS A 350 -4.90 12.09 -11.91
C CYS A 350 -6.33 12.12 -11.35
N GLU A 351 -6.73 11.01 -10.71
CA GLU A 351 -8.03 10.85 -10.06
C GLU A 351 -7.82 10.70 -8.55
N ILE A 352 -8.38 11.63 -7.79
CA ILE A 352 -8.32 11.68 -6.34
C ILE A 352 -9.73 11.46 -5.81
N THR A 353 -10.02 10.22 -5.39
CA THR A 353 -11.39 9.80 -5.08
C THR A 353 -11.53 9.14 -3.73
N ASN A 354 -12.62 9.41 -3.00
CA ASN A 354 -12.97 8.63 -1.82
C ASN A 354 -11.90 8.64 -0.70
N ASN A 355 -11.10 9.69 -0.59
CA ASN A 355 -10.12 9.83 0.48
C ASN A 355 -10.73 10.57 1.70
N VAL A 356 -10.13 10.39 2.88
CA VAL A 356 -10.32 11.29 4.02
C VAL A 356 -9.04 12.08 4.24
N ILE A 357 -9.17 13.40 4.17
CA ILE A 357 -8.10 14.37 4.39
C ILE A 357 -8.47 15.19 5.63
N TYR A 358 -7.83 14.90 6.76
CA TYR A 358 -8.30 15.32 8.09
C TYR A 358 -7.25 16.06 8.92
N GLN A 359 -7.55 17.30 9.32
CA GLN A 359 -6.78 18.10 10.27
C GLN A 359 -5.26 18.11 10.03
N ASN A 360 -4.86 18.18 8.77
CA ASN A 360 -3.50 18.49 8.34
C ASN A 360 -3.22 20.00 8.53
N ASP A 361 -2.06 20.45 8.07
CA ASP A 361 -1.52 21.80 8.31
C ASP A 361 -1.43 22.11 9.80
N THR A 362 -0.90 21.15 10.57
CA THR A 362 -0.74 21.27 12.02
C THR A 362 0.31 22.34 12.41
N ALA A 363 1.22 22.71 11.49
CA ALA A 363 2.10 23.86 11.64
C ALA A 363 1.37 25.21 11.48
N VAL A 364 0.13 25.20 10.95
CA VAL A 364 -0.62 26.42 10.63
C VAL A 364 0.18 27.29 9.64
N GLY A 365 0.79 26.62 8.66
CA GLY A 365 1.68 27.19 7.66
C GLY A 365 0.95 27.78 6.45
N TYR A 366 -0.40 27.76 6.45
CA TYR A 366 -1.23 28.18 5.32
C TYR A 366 -1.14 27.23 4.11
N SER A 367 -0.87 25.94 4.37
CA SER A 367 -0.90 24.91 3.32
C SER A 367 -2.31 24.36 3.11
N GLY A 368 -3.17 24.49 4.13
CA GLY A 368 -4.52 23.92 4.13
C GLY A 368 -4.52 22.39 4.14
N GLN A 369 -5.67 21.79 3.86
CA GLN A 369 -5.77 20.33 3.77
C GLN A 369 -5.22 19.80 2.45
N VAL A 370 -5.44 20.56 1.38
CA VAL A 370 -4.96 20.28 0.03
C VAL A 370 -4.22 21.51 -0.51
N THR A 371 -3.00 21.33 -1.00
CA THR A 371 -2.26 22.37 -1.72
C THR A 371 -2.20 22.05 -3.19
N ILE A 372 -2.48 23.05 -4.04
CA ILE A 372 -2.33 22.94 -5.49
C ILE A 372 -1.27 23.96 -5.93
N GLN A 373 -0.26 23.51 -6.63
CA GLN A 373 0.91 24.30 -7.02
C GLN A 373 0.89 24.59 -8.52
N PHE A 374 2.05 24.72 -9.17
CA PHE A 374 2.12 25.02 -10.59
C PHE A 374 1.74 23.79 -11.42
N TYR A 375 1.34 23.99 -12.68
CA TYR A 375 1.13 22.92 -13.66
C TYR A 375 0.13 21.83 -13.21
N PHE A 376 -1.12 22.23 -12.99
CA PHE A 376 -2.19 21.34 -12.54
C PHE A 376 -3.36 21.36 -13.52
N GLN A 377 -3.63 20.25 -14.22
CA GLN A 377 -4.66 20.20 -15.26
C GLN A 377 -5.31 18.82 -15.42
N ASN A 378 -6.55 18.78 -15.93
CA ASN A 378 -7.30 17.56 -16.27
C ASN A 378 -7.43 16.55 -15.11
N ASN A 379 -7.33 17.00 -13.87
CA ASN A 379 -7.42 16.14 -12.70
C ASN A 379 -8.87 16.04 -12.20
N VAL A 380 -9.21 14.94 -11.56
CA VAL A 380 -10.52 14.70 -10.95
C VAL A 380 -10.36 14.64 -9.43
N PHE A 381 -11.17 15.40 -8.70
CA PHE A 381 -11.20 15.38 -7.24
C PHE A 381 -12.65 15.19 -6.79
N LYS A 382 -13.02 13.94 -6.45
CA LYS A 382 -14.42 13.58 -6.16
C LYS A 382 -14.61 12.69 -4.96
N ASN A 383 -15.79 12.73 -4.36
CA ASN A 383 -16.19 11.84 -3.27
C ASN A 383 -15.24 11.88 -2.06
N ASN A 384 -14.45 12.94 -1.88
CA ASN A 384 -13.51 13.04 -0.76
C ASN A 384 -14.21 13.68 0.45
N ILE A 385 -13.77 13.29 1.65
CA ILE A 385 -14.03 14.07 2.87
C ILE A 385 -12.80 14.92 3.13
N VAL A 386 -12.98 16.24 3.18
CA VAL A 386 -11.94 17.20 3.55
C VAL A 386 -12.37 17.89 4.84
N TRP A 387 -11.72 17.55 5.95
CA TRP A 387 -12.00 18.14 7.26
C TRP A 387 -10.82 19.00 7.70
N ALA A 388 -10.96 20.32 7.66
CA ALA A 388 -9.91 21.25 8.08
C ALA A 388 -9.82 21.41 9.61
N ASN A 389 -8.63 21.76 10.07
CA ASN A 389 -8.42 22.16 11.47
C ASN A 389 -9.10 23.54 11.73
N ALA A 390 -8.86 24.12 12.91
CA ALA A 390 -9.46 25.39 13.33
C ALA A 390 -9.17 26.60 12.40
N THR A 391 -8.22 26.51 11.46
CA THR A 391 -7.96 27.56 10.46
C THR A 391 -9.06 27.64 9.41
N GLY A 392 -9.84 26.56 9.20
CA GLY A 392 -10.84 26.49 8.14
C GLY A 392 -10.27 26.42 6.72
N GLN A 393 -8.96 26.23 6.55
CA GLN A 393 -8.29 26.22 5.25
C GLN A 393 -8.45 24.87 4.56
N MET A 394 -9.28 24.84 3.51
CA MET A 394 -9.63 23.63 2.77
C MET A 394 -8.59 23.34 1.69
N ILE A 395 -8.67 24.09 0.58
CA ILE A 395 -7.86 23.92 -0.62
C ILE A 395 -7.12 25.24 -0.88
N ILE A 396 -5.80 25.21 -1.00
CA ILE A 396 -4.98 26.41 -1.21
C ILE A 396 -4.20 26.29 -2.52
N HIS A 397 -4.55 27.11 -3.51
CA HIS A 397 -3.82 27.27 -4.77
C HIS A 397 -3.15 28.64 -4.86
N TYR A 398 -2.11 28.86 -4.04
CA TYR A 398 -1.41 30.14 -3.92
C TYR A 398 -0.01 30.11 -4.51
N VAL A 399 0.05 30.27 -5.82
CA VAL A 399 1.29 30.28 -6.61
C VAL A 399 1.72 31.69 -6.99
N THR A 400 2.99 32.04 -6.77
CA THR A 400 3.55 33.36 -7.12
C THR A 400 4.75 33.22 -8.06
N GLY A 401 4.82 34.05 -9.10
CA GLY A 401 5.86 33.94 -10.15
C GLY A 401 5.44 33.05 -11.32
N GLY A 402 6.34 32.75 -12.25
CA GLY A 402 6.04 31.99 -13.47
C GLY A 402 5.16 32.73 -14.49
N THR A 403 4.67 32.01 -15.49
CA THR A 403 3.74 32.49 -16.53
C THR A 403 2.29 32.20 -16.14
N ALA A 404 1.34 32.83 -16.85
CA ALA A 404 -0.08 32.60 -16.59
C ALA A 404 -0.51 31.14 -16.80
N LEU A 405 0.08 30.44 -17.79
CA LEU A 405 -0.21 29.03 -18.05
C LEU A 405 0.29 28.13 -16.90
N GLN A 406 1.47 28.43 -16.36
CA GLN A 406 2.05 27.65 -15.27
C GLN A 406 1.22 27.74 -13.98
N ARG A 407 0.54 28.87 -13.76
CA ARG A 407 -0.35 29.11 -12.62
C ARG A 407 -1.82 28.79 -12.90
N SER A 408 -2.16 28.34 -14.10
CA SER A 408 -3.56 28.26 -14.47
C SER A 408 -4.25 27.10 -13.75
N PHE A 409 -5.49 27.31 -13.38
CA PHE A 409 -6.42 26.27 -12.93
C PHE A 409 -7.50 26.08 -14.02
N PRO A 410 -7.22 25.29 -15.07
CA PRO A 410 -8.14 25.14 -16.20
C PRO A 410 -9.40 24.36 -15.83
N ALA A 411 -10.48 24.62 -16.56
CA ALA A 411 -11.79 23.96 -16.39
C ALA A 411 -11.78 22.43 -16.67
N GLY A 412 -10.67 21.89 -17.18
CA GLY A 412 -10.46 20.44 -17.28
C GLY A 412 -10.28 19.78 -15.90
N ASN A 413 -9.92 20.55 -14.87
CA ASN A 413 -9.93 20.06 -13.50
C ASN A 413 -11.39 19.96 -13.01
N VAL A 414 -11.81 18.76 -12.63
CA VAL A 414 -13.19 18.47 -12.21
C VAL A 414 -13.22 18.17 -10.72
N PHE A 415 -13.88 19.05 -9.98
CA PHE A 415 -14.19 18.85 -8.58
C PHE A 415 -15.69 18.60 -8.47
N ASP A 416 -16.12 17.58 -7.73
CA ASP A 416 -17.55 17.36 -7.40
C ASP A 416 -17.78 16.31 -6.30
N TYR A 417 -18.97 16.26 -5.70
CA TYR A 417 -19.36 15.26 -4.70
C TYR A 417 -18.45 15.18 -3.46
N ASN A 418 -17.71 16.25 -3.15
CA ASN A 418 -16.86 16.30 -1.96
C ASN A 418 -17.65 16.79 -0.74
N VAL A 419 -17.28 16.33 0.46
CA VAL A 419 -17.79 16.85 1.72
C VAL A 419 -16.69 17.62 2.43
N TYR A 420 -16.91 18.92 2.59
CA TYR A 420 -16.02 19.83 3.31
C TYR A 420 -16.54 20.09 4.72
N TYR A 421 -15.64 20.17 5.69
CA TYR A 421 -16.03 20.49 7.06
C TYR A 421 -14.88 21.07 7.88
N PHE A 422 -15.24 21.86 8.89
CA PHE A 422 -14.38 22.18 10.02
C PHE A 422 -15.27 22.62 11.18
N ASP A 423 -14.75 22.61 12.40
CA ASP A 423 -15.48 22.97 13.62
C ASP A 423 -15.60 24.51 13.77
N GLY A 424 -16.26 25.14 12.80
CA GLY A 424 -16.49 26.58 12.76
C GLY A 424 -17.73 26.96 11.94
N VAL A 425 -17.80 28.22 11.51
CA VAL A 425 -18.92 28.73 10.71
C VAL A 425 -18.67 28.41 9.24
N ALA A 426 -19.64 27.85 8.53
CA ALA A 426 -19.49 27.44 7.13
C ALA A 426 -18.96 28.56 6.21
N GLY A 427 -19.34 29.81 6.47
CA GLY A 427 -18.88 30.98 5.72
C GLY A 427 -17.42 31.36 5.97
N ASP A 428 -16.75 30.80 6.98
CA ASP A 428 -15.32 31.05 7.26
C ASP A 428 -14.41 29.96 6.65
N ALA A 429 -14.98 28.93 6.01
CA ALA A 429 -14.19 27.94 5.28
C ALA A 429 -13.46 28.61 4.11
N GLU A 430 -12.13 28.54 4.09
CA GLU A 430 -11.31 29.21 3.08
C GLU A 430 -10.92 28.26 1.96
N PHE A 431 -11.13 28.74 0.73
CA PHE A 431 -10.63 28.16 -0.50
C PHE A 431 -9.78 29.20 -1.24
N GLY A 432 -8.57 28.84 -1.64
CA GLY A 432 -7.63 29.72 -2.31
C GLY A 432 -7.46 29.37 -3.79
N LEU A 433 -7.55 30.37 -4.68
CA LEU A 433 -7.28 30.23 -6.11
C LEU A 433 -6.35 31.34 -6.62
N ASN A 434 -5.69 31.09 -7.75
CA ASN A 434 -4.98 32.11 -8.54
C ASN A 434 -5.62 32.24 -9.95
N PRO A 435 -6.80 32.85 -10.09
CA PRO A 435 -7.55 32.86 -11.35
C PRO A 435 -6.95 33.80 -12.43
N ALA A 436 -6.20 34.82 -12.01
CA ALA A 436 -5.76 35.90 -12.91
C ALA A 436 -4.33 36.41 -12.63
N GLY A 437 -3.46 35.57 -12.05
CA GLY A 437 -2.10 35.96 -11.68
C GLY A 437 -1.97 36.61 -10.30
N SER A 438 -3.05 36.65 -9.52
CA SER A 438 -3.08 37.07 -8.12
C SER A 438 -3.83 36.02 -7.29
N ASN A 439 -3.27 35.69 -6.14
CA ASN A 439 -3.91 34.83 -5.15
C ASN A 439 -5.18 35.51 -4.60
N GLN A 440 -6.27 34.76 -4.48
CA GLN A 440 -7.56 35.20 -3.99
C GLN A 440 -8.17 34.13 -3.07
N SER A 441 -8.70 34.55 -1.92
CA SER A 441 -9.53 33.72 -1.04
C SER A 441 -10.99 33.79 -1.45
N TYR A 442 -11.69 32.67 -1.30
CA TYR A 442 -13.14 32.50 -1.42
C TYR A 442 -13.62 31.88 -0.11
N TYR A 443 -14.62 32.50 0.51
CA TYR A 443 -15.07 32.17 1.85
C TYR A 443 -16.45 31.50 1.79
N GLY A 444 -16.50 30.25 2.20
CA GLY A 444 -17.67 29.38 2.07
C GLY A 444 -17.74 28.65 0.73
N LEU A 445 -18.41 27.49 0.75
CA LEU A 445 -18.52 26.59 -0.40
C LEU A 445 -19.22 27.24 -1.61
N ASP A 446 -20.22 28.09 -1.38
CA ASP A 446 -20.98 28.75 -2.46
C ASP A 446 -20.08 29.69 -3.31
N GLU A 447 -19.17 30.43 -2.65
CA GLU A 447 -18.21 31.30 -3.36
C GLU A 447 -17.21 30.46 -4.15
N TRP A 448 -16.73 29.38 -3.55
CA TRP A 448 -15.80 28.46 -4.20
C TRP A 448 -16.42 27.78 -5.43
N GLN A 449 -17.64 27.25 -5.32
CA GLN A 449 -18.40 26.66 -6.44
C GLN A 449 -18.54 27.66 -7.60
N THR A 450 -18.82 28.92 -7.28
CA THR A 450 -18.91 29.99 -8.28
C THR A 450 -17.56 30.24 -8.96
N ALA A 451 -16.47 30.18 -8.20
CA ALA A 451 -15.11 30.45 -8.69
C ALA A 451 -14.59 29.39 -9.65
N VAL A 452 -14.80 28.10 -9.34
CA VAL A 452 -14.30 26.98 -10.16
C VAL A 452 -15.29 26.52 -11.23
N GLY A 453 -16.56 26.93 -11.15
CA GLY A 453 -17.59 26.57 -12.13
C GLY A 453 -17.96 25.08 -12.12
N GLY A 454 -17.74 24.40 -11.00
CA GLY A 454 -17.98 22.97 -10.73
C GLY A 454 -18.52 22.74 -9.31
N GLU A 455 -18.41 21.53 -8.78
CA GLU A 455 -18.81 21.17 -7.40
C GLU A 455 -20.29 21.28 -7.04
N ALA A 456 -21.19 21.15 -8.00
CA ALA A 456 -22.64 21.31 -7.77
C ALA A 456 -23.23 20.30 -6.76
N ASN A 457 -22.58 19.15 -6.57
CA ASN A 457 -23.01 18.08 -5.66
C ASN A 457 -22.17 18.02 -4.38
N SER A 458 -21.14 18.87 -4.25
CA SER A 458 -20.36 18.99 -3.02
C SER A 458 -21.17 19.66 -1.91
N ALA A 459 -20.83 19.39 -0.65
CA ALA A 459 -21.54 19.92 0.51
C ALA A 459 -20.59 20.35 1.62
N PHE A 460 -20.99 21.39 2.37
CA PHE A 460 -20.38 21.70 3.66
C PHE A 460 -21.22 21.07 4.77
N ASN A 461 -20.73 20.00 5.41
CA ASN A 461 -21.46 19.31 6.47
C ASN A 461 -20.53 18.46 7.34
N ASN A 462 -20.92 18.22 8.60
CA ASN A 462 -20.20 17.27 9.43
C ASN A 462 -20.31 15.86 8.79
N PRO A 463 -19.18 15.18 8.50
CA PRO A 463 -19.20 13.87 7.86
C PRO A 463 -19.93 12.79 8.68
N GLY A 464 -19.98 12.91 10.00
CA GLY A 464 -20.61 11.95 10.89
C GLY A 464 -19.83 10.64 11.02
N PHE A 465 -18.55 10.73 11.39
CA PHE A 465 -17.74 9.57 11.77
C PHE A 465 -18.27 8.90 13.05
N ALA A 466 -17.91 7.63 13.26
CA ALA A 466 -18.26 6.82 14.42
C ALA A 466 -17.71 7.45 15.71
N THR A 467 -16.48 7.96 15.65
CA THR A 467 -15.91 8.84 16.67
C THR A 467 -16.10 10.28 16.21
N ALA A 468 -16.83 11.08 16.99
CA ALA A 468 -17.25 12.43 16.58
C ALA A 468 -16.10 13.35 16.16
N ILE A 469 -14.94 13.24 16.83
CA ILE A 469 -13.71 13.97 16.51
C ILE A 469 -12.54 12.98 16.67
N PRO A 470 -12.09 12.33 15.60
CA PRO A 470 -10.92 11.46 15.64
C PRO A 470 -9.68 12.22 16.16
N GLY A 471 -8.93 11.61 17.08
CA GLY A 471 -7.76 12.24 17.69
C GLY A 471 -6.52 12.22 16.80
N ILE A 472 -5.40 12.73 17.34
CA ILE A 472 -4.09 12.75 16.66
C ILE A 472 -3.46 11.36 16.49
N ASN A 473 -3.75 10.44 17.41
CA ASN A 473 -3.40 9.02 17.32
C ASN A 473 -4.69 8.18 17.30
N PRO A 474 -5.48 8.28 16.22
CA PRO A 474 -6.79 7.66 16.16
C PRO A 474 -6.64 6.14 15.96
N LEU A 475 -7.61 5.38 16.46
CA LEU A 475 -7.80 4.02 15.96
C LEU A 475 -8.31 4.12 14.52
N THR A 476 -7.92 3.20 13.64
CA THR A 476 -8.40 3.23 12.25
C THR A 476 -9.93 3.21 12.17
N THR A 477 -10.59 2.54 13.11
CA THR A 477 -12.06 2.49 13.22
C THR A 477 -12.72 3.83 13.54
N ASP A 478 -11.98 4.82 14.04
CA ASP A 478 -12.52 6.14 14.37
C ASP A 478 -13.05 6.88 13.13
N PHE A 479 -12.51 6.58 11.95
CA PHE A 479 -12.91 7.18 10.67
C PHE A 479 -14.01 6.39 9.94
N LYS A 480 -14.56 5.33 10.54
CA LYS A 480 -15.76 4.69 9.98
C LYS A 480 -16.93 5.67 10.04
N LEU A 481 -17.79 5.62 9.04
CA LEU A 481 -19.05 6.37 9.05
C LEU A 481 -20.00 5.80 10.12
N ALA A 482 -20.72 6.67 10.83
CA ALA A 482 -21.81 6.25 11.70
C ALA A 482 -23.08 5.94 10.88
N GLU A 483 -24.05 5.25 11.48
CA GLU A 483 -25.36 5.02 10.84
C GLU A 483 -26.06 6.35 10.50
N THR A 484 -25.90 7.41 11.29
CA THR A 484 -26.50 8.72 11.00
C THR A 484 -25.59 9.62 10.16
N SER A 485 -24.54 9.08 9.56
CA SER A 485 -23.55 9.85 8.79
C SER A 485 -24.18 10.60 7.62
N PHE A 486 -23.69 11.82 7.38
CA PHE A 486 -24.07 12.60 6.20
C PHE A 486 -23.48 12.01 4.92
N CYS A 487 -22.35 11.31 4.99
CA CYS A 487 -21.63 10.83 3.81
C CYS A 487 -22.27 9.60 3.15
N ARG A 488 -23.21 8.94 3.84
CA ARG A 488 -23.91 7.75 3.37
C ARG A 488 -24.71 7.99 2.09
N ASP A 489 -24.54 7.13 1.09
CA ASP A 489 -25.21 7.11 -0.21
C ASP A 489 -25.18 8.49 -0.91
N ARG A 490 -24.11 9.27 -0.71
CA ARG A 490 -23.98 10.66 -1.21
C ARG A 490 -22.85 10.88 -2.22
N GLY A 491 -22.01 9.89 -2.49
CA GLY A 491 -21.00 10.00 -3.54
C GLY A 491 -21.60 10.01 -4.94
N GLU A 492 -20.78 10.07 -5.97
CA GLU A 492 -21.21 10.07 -7.36
C GLU A 492 -22.05 8.83 -7.69
N PRO A 493 -23.29 8.97 -8.24
CA PRO A 493 -24.17 7.82 -8.48
C PRO A 493 -23.75 7.03 -9.73
N ALA A 494 -24.22 5.78 -9.80
CA ALA A 494 -24.15 5.00 -11.03
C ALA A 494 -24.93 5.66 -12.19
N PRO A 495 -24.52 5.48 -13.47
CA PRO A 495 -23.34 4.72 -13.90
C PRO A 495 -22.04 5.54 -13.94
N ALA A 496 -22.04 6.80 -13.46
CA ALA A 496 -20.85 7.65 -13.51
C ALA A 496 -19.75 7.16 -12.57
N PHE A 497 -20.13 6.65 -11.40
CA PHE A 497 -19.25 5.85 -10.56
C PHE A 497 -19.53 4.35 -10.74
N ALA A 498 -18.46 3.57 -10.88
CA ALA A 498 -18.48 2.12 -10.79
C ALA A 498 -17.15 1.68 -10.13
N PRO A 499 -17.18 0.79 -9.12
CA PRO A 499 -15.95 0.27 -8.54
C PRO A 499 -15.07 -0.39 -9.59
N GLY A 500 -13.76 -0.13 -9.51
CA GLY A 500 -12.77 -0.86 -10.29
C GLY A 500 -12.78 -2.36 -9.95
N VAL A 501 -12.20 -3.17 -10.83
CA VAL A 501 -12.09 -4.63 -10.59
C VAL A 501 -11.34 -4.89 -9.29
N GLY A 502 -11.99 -5.57 -8.34
CA GLY A 502 -11.42 -5.88 -7.03
C GLY A 502 -11.26 -4.68 -6.10
N GLU A 503 -11.80 -3.50 -6.44
CA GLU A 503 -11.75 -2.32 -5.58
C GLU A 503 -12.47 -2.57 -4.26
N LYS A 504 -11.80 -2.19 -3.16
CA LYS A 504 -12.32 -2.24 -1.80
C LYS A 504 -12.17 -0.88 -1.12
N ASP A 505 -13.01 -0.63 -0.14
CA ASP A 505 -12.87 0.50 0.78
C ASP A 505 -11.60 0.34 1.65
N PHE A 506 -11.29 1.36 2.45
CA PHE A 506 -10.11 1.34 3.32
C PHE A 506 -10.07 0.14 4.28
N PHE A 507 -11.23 -0.38 4.68
CA PHE A 507 -11.36 -1.50 5.61
C PHE A 507 -11.50 -2.86 4.92
N GLY A 508 -11.43 -2.91 3.58
CA GLY A 508 -11.51 -4.14 2.80
C GLY A 508 -12.93 -4.57 2.41
N ALA A 509 -13.94 -3.73 2.62
CA ALA A 509 -15.33 -3.99 2.21
C ALA A 509 -15.59 -3.53 0.77
N SER A 510 -16.64 -4.02 0.13
CA SER A 510 -17.06 -3.52 -1.20
C SER A 510 -17.44 -2.04 -1.15
N ARG A 511 -17.22 -1.32 -2.26
CA ARG A 511 -17.41 0.14 -2.34
C ARG A 511 -18.83 0.62 -2.62
N VAL A 512 -19.79 -0.28 -2.81
CA VAL A 512 -21.18 0.11 -3.06
C VAL A 512 -22.07 -0.79 -2.23
N ALA A 513 -22.76 -0.19 -1.27
CA ALA A 513 -23.96 -0.71 -0.65
C ALA A 513 -25.15 0.21 -0.97
N ASN A 514 -26.37 -0.30 -0.87
CA ASN A 514 -27.61 0.40 -1.22
C ASN A 514 -27.61 1.05 -2.63
N GLY A 515 -26.83 0.50 -3.56
CA GLY A 515 -26.72 0.99 -4.94
C GLY A 515 -26.01 2.34 -5.13
N ARG A 516 -25.38 2.94 -4.11
CA ARG A 516 -24.62 4.20 -4.27
C ARG A 516 -23.46 4.29 -3.28
N VAL A 517 -22.29 4.69 -3.79
CA VAL A 517 -21.06 4.83 -3.00
C VAL A 517 -21.17 5.93 -1.94
N ASP A 518 -20.58 5.68 -0.77
CA ASP A 518 -20.40 6.66 0.29
C ASP A 518 -19.25 7.63 0.00
N VAL A 519 -19.39 8.88 0.46
CA VAL A 519 -18.30 9.87 0.41
C VAL A 519 -17.21 9.51 1.43
N GLY A 520 -15.95 9.59 1.03
CA GLY A 520 -14.79 9.23 1.85
C GLY A 520 -14.42 7.75 1.71
N LEU A 521 -13.63 7.27 2.68
CA LEU A 521 -12.86 6.02 2.57
C LEU A 521 -13.59 4.74 3.03
N HIS A 522 -14.78 4.87 3.61
CA HIS A 522 -15.53 3.78 4.23
C HIS A 522 -16.89 3.65 3.58
N GLU A 523 -17.25 2.43 3.22
CA GLU A 523 -18.63 2.10 2.84
C GLU A 523 -19.39 1.64 4.08
N TRP A 524 -20.42 2.37 4.48
CA TRP A 524 -21.25 1.99 5.59
C TRP A 524 -22.17 0.83 5.19
N MET A 525 -22.17 -0.22 6.02
CA MET A 525 -23.01 -1.39 5.86
C MET A 525 -23.73 -1.70 7.17
N THR A 526 -24.98 -2.17 7.09
CA THR A 526 -25.61 -2.88 8.21
C THR A 526 -24.84 -4.16 8.54
N ALA A 527 -25.05 -4.73 9.74
CA ALA A 527 -24.44 -6.01 10.10
C ALA A 527 -24.77 -7.15 9.11
N TRP A 528 -25.99 -7.14 8.53
CA TRP A 528 -26.40 -8.10 7.51
C TRP A 528 -25.65 -7.89 6.19
N GLN A 529 -25.57 -6.64 5.70
CA GLN A 529 -24.84 -6.32 4.47
C GLN A 529 -23.35 -6.63 4.59
N ALA A 530 -22.74 -6.35 5.75
CA ALA A 530 -21.34 -6.68 6.01
C ALA A 530 -21.10 -8.19 6.01
N TRP A 531 -22.03 -8.98 6.57
CA TRP A 531 -21.97 -10.45 6.50
C TRP A 531 -22.10 -10.94 5.05
N LEU A 532 -23.05 -10.42 4.27
CA LEU A 532 -23.18 -10.75 2.85
C LEU A 532 -21.94 -10.36 2.03
N ASP A 533 -21.36 -9.19 2.31
CA ASP A 533 -20.14 -8.73 1.62
C ASP A 533 -18.94 -9.65 1.92
N GLN A 534 -18.80 -10.08 3.18
CA GLN A 534 -17.72 -10.95 3.60
C GLN A 534 -17.74 -12.29 2.84
N TYR A 535 -18.91 -12.89 2.65
CA TYR A 535 -19.02 -14.23 2.06
C TYR A 535 -19.25 -14.22 0.54
N PHE A 536 -19.91 -13.19 0.01
CA PHE A 536 -20.35 -13.17 -1.38
C PHE A 536 -19.86 -11.95 -2.18
N ALA A 537 -19.29 -10.93 -1.52
CA ALA A 537 -19.02 -9.62 -2.13
C ALA A 537 -20.27 -8.97 -2.78
N LEU A 538 -21.44 -9.26 -2.21
CA LEU A 538 -22.75 -8.81 -2.67
C LEU A 538 -23.53 -8.21 -1.50
N PRO A 539 -23.14 -7.01 -1.00
CA PRO A 539 -23.76 -6.42 0.19
C PRO A 539 -25.28 -6.26 0.04
N ASP A 540 -25.77 -5.98 -1.16
CA ASP A 540 -27.20 -5.79 -1.44
C ASP A 540 -27.93 -7.11 -1.83
N GLY A 541 -27.27 -8.25 -1.73
CA GLY A 541 -27.81 -9.57 -2.07
C GLY A 541 -27.77 -9.90 -3.57
N GLY A 542 -28.53 -10.92 -3.97
CA GLY A 542 -28.61 -11.42 -5.34
C GLY A 542 -28.09 -12.85 -5.50
N GLY A 543 -28.93 -13.73 -6.03
CA GLY A 543 -28.53 -15.10 -6.37
C GLY A 543 -28.17 -15.90 -5.12
N VAL A 544 -26.91 -16.34 -5.01
CA VAL A 544 -26.43 -17.11 -3.86
C VAL A 544 -26.40 -16.30 -2.55
N ALA A 545 -26.45 -14.97 -2.63
CA ALA A 545 -26.47 -14.06 -1.49
C ALA A 545 -27.90 -13.70 -1.03
N ASP A 546 -28.94 -14.24 -1.68
CA ASP A 546 -30.33 -13.95 -1.28
C ASP A 546 -30.62 -14.51 0.13
N ALA A 547 -31.48 -13.82 0.90
CA ALA A 547 -31.75 -14.17 2.30
C ALA A 547 -32.28 -15.60 2.49
N LEU A 548 -32.96 -16.16 1.48
CA LEU A 548 -33.51 -17.51 1.47
C LEU A 548 -32.67 -18.51 0.65
N ALA A 549 -31.54 -18.07 0.08
CA ALA A 549 -30.62 -18.98 -0.57
C ALA A 549 -29.92 -19.86 0.48
N ASP A 550 -29.57 -21.06 0.05
CA ASP A 550 -28.85 -22.09 0.80
C ASP A 550 -27.72 -22.56 -0.14
N PRO A 551 -26.59 -21.82 -0.18
CA PRO A 551 -25.55 -22.05 -1.17
C PRO A 551 -24.66 -23.27 -0.86
N ASP A 552 -24.72 -23.82 0.34
CA ASP A 552 -23.96 -24.99 0.79
C ASP A 552 -24.82 -26.26 0.98
N ASP A 553 -26.12 -26.17 0.66
CA ASP A 553 -27.12 -27.26 0.64
C ASP A 553 -27.28 -27.96 2.01
N ASP A 554 -27.14 -27.22 3.12
CA ASP A 554 -27.24 -27.77 4.47
C ASP A 554 -28.64 -27.61 5.10
N SER A 555 -29.59 -27.06 4.32
CA SER A 555 -30.96 -26.71 4.72
C SER A 555 -31.08 -25.49 5.64
N ALA A 556 -29.99 -24.77 5.91
CA ALA A 556 -30.00 -23.43 6.47
C ALA A 556 -30.03 -22.40 5.33
N SER A 557 -30.90 -21.41 5.46
CA SER A 557 -30.82 -20.25 4.57
C SER A 557 -29.82 -19.25 5.10
N ASN A 558 -29.22 -18.43 4.24
CA ASN A 558 -28.32 -17.35 4.60
C ASN A 558 -28.82 -16.50 5.79
N LEU A 559 -30.12 -16.16 5.83
CA LEU A 559 -30.68 -15.40 6.96
C LEU A 559 -30.64 -16.19 8.28
N MET A 560 -30.91 -17.49 8.21
CA MET A 560 -30.79 -18.39 9.36
C MET A 560 -29.34 -18.47 9.79
N GLU A 561 -28.41 -18.64 8.87
CA GLU A 561 -26.99 -18.75 9.13
C GLU A 561 -26.40 -17.49 9.76
N PHE A 562 -26.69 -16.31 9.18
CA PHE A 562 -26.35 -15.03 9.79
C PHE A 562 -26.86 -14.93 11.22
N SER A 563 -28.12 -15.33 11.46
CA SER A 563 -28.73 -15.30 12.79
C SER A 563 -28.04 -16.19 13.81
N GLN A 564 -27.37 -17.26 13.35
CA GLN A 564 -26.66 -18.24 14.16
C GLN A 564 -25.13 -18.03 14.16
N GLY A 565 -24.62 -17.04 13.41
CA GLY A 565 -23.18 -16.80 13.26
C GLY A 565 -22.46 -17.90 12.46
N MET A 566 -23.17 -18.53 11.53
CA MET A 566 -22.66 -19.60 10.66
C MET A 566 -21.97 -19.03 9.42
N ASP A 567 -21.16 -19.87 8.76
CA ASP A 567 -20.48 -19.60 7.50
C ASP A 567 -21.30 -20.22 6.35
N PRO A 568 -21.92 -19.41 5.48
CA PRO A 568 -22.82 -19.88 4.43
C PRO A 568 -22.12 -20.61 3.29
N THR A 569 -20.80 -20.77 3.37
CA THR A 569 -20.03 -21.50 2.39
C THR A 569 -19.63 -22.89 2.89
N GLN A 570 -20.05 -23.25 4.10
CA GLN A 570 -19.64 -24.47 4.78
C GLN A 570 -20.81 -25.14 5.51
N SER A 571 -21.27 -26.25 4.92
CA SER A 571 -22.36 -27.05 5.49
C SER A 571 -22.15 -27.37 6.97
N ASP A 572 -23.02 -26.83 7.83
CA ASP A 572 -23.02 -27.01 9.29
C ASP A 572 -24.45 -27.07 9.86
N ALA A 573 -25.08 -28.23 9.72
CA ALA A 573 -26.38 -28.48 10.36
C ALA A 573 -26.33 -28.54 11.91
N THR A 574 -25.16 -28.45 12.56
CA THR A 574 -25.05 -28.60 14.02
C THR A 574 -25.45 -27.35 14.80
N SER A 575 -25.40 -26.19 14.13
CA SER A 575 -25.68 -24.87 14.72
C SER A 575 -27.13 -24.40 14.51
N LEU A 576 -27.95 -25.19 13.82
CA LEU A 576 -29.33 -24.85 13.49
C LEU A 576 -30.25 -24.82 14.73
N PRO A 577 -31.29 -23.95 14.74
CA PRO A 577 -32.31 -23.98 15.77
C PRO A 577 -32.98 -25.36 15.87
N THR A 578 -33.06 -25.90 17.09
CA THR A 578 -33.69 -27.20 17.35
C THR A 578 -34.95 -27.06 18.20
N ALA A 579 -35.98 -27.85 17.89
CA ALA A 579 -37.19 -27.95 18.69
C ALA A 579 -37.28 -29.33 19.36
N SER A 580 -37.73 -29.36 20.61
CA SER A 580 -37.94 -30.61 21.37
C SER A 580 -39.18 -30.52 22.25
N PHE A 581 -39.80 -31.67 22.55
CA PHE A 581 -40.88 -31.73 23.53
C PHE A 581 -40.34 -31.59 24.96
N ALA A 582 -40.88 -30.65 25.71
CA ALA A 582 -40.50 -30.42 27.12
C ALA A 582 -41.44 -31.15 28.11
N GLY A 583 -42.32 -32.03 27.61
CA GLY A 583 -43.37 -32.72 28.36
C GLY A 583 -44.74 -32.03 28.26
N GLY A 584 -45.83 -32.79 28.36
CA GLY A 584 -47.19 -32.28 28.21
C GLY A 584 -47.45 -31.67 26.83
N SER A 585 -48.00 -30.46 26.79
CA SER A 585 -48.30 -29.68 25.57
C SER A 585 -47.29 -28.56 25.30
N SER A 586 -46.05 -28.67 25.82
CA SER A 586 -45.03 -27.62 25.72
C SER A 586 -43.87 -28.01 24.80
N LEU A 587 -43.52 -27.11 23.88
CA LEU A 587 -42.33 -27.19 23.04
C LEU A 587 -41.21 -26.34 23.63
N ARG A 588 -39.97 -26.80 23.51
CA ARG A 588 -38.75 -26.07 23.81
C ARG A 588 -37.97 -25.85 22.52
N PHE A 589 -37.66 -24.59 22.25
CA PHE A 589 -36.79 -24.19 21.16
C PHE A 589 -35.42 -23.83 21.74
N THR A 590 -34.36 -24.35 21.13
CA THR A 590 -32.97 -24.01 21.43
C THR A 590 -32.38 -23.37 20.19
N TYR A 591 -31.82 -22.20 20.34
CA TYR A 591 -31.17 -21.45 19.28
C TYR A 591 -29.99 -20.68 19.86
N ARG A 592 -29.06 -20.32 18.99
CA ARG A 592 -27.95 -19.45 19.31
C ARG A 592 -28.38 -18.01 19.07
N LYS A 593 -28.17 -17.14 20.07
CA LYS A 593 -28.47 -15.70 19.95
C LYS A 593 -27.18 -14.94 19.69
N ASP A 594 -26.70 -15.07 18.46
CA ASP A 594 -25.46 -14.42 18.05
C ASP A 594 -25.69 -13.01 17.49
N GLN A 595 -26.86 -12.74 16.91
CA GLN A 595 -27.18 -11.43 16.35
C GLN A 595 -28.19 -10.67 17.23
N PRO A 596 -27.79 -9.57 17.89
CA PRO A 596 -28.67 -8.79 18.75
C PRO A 596 -29.68 -7.94 17.98
N SER A 597 -29.45 -7.71 16.68
CA SER A 597 -30.29 -6.90 15.78
C SER A 597 -31.49 -7.65 15.19
N LEU A 598 -31.55 -8.97 15.34
CA LEU A 598 -32.67 -9.78 14.83
C LEU A 598 -33.76 -9.98 15.87
N THR A 599 -35.01 -9.91 15.40
CA THR A 599 -36.18 -10.34 16.17
C THR A 599 -36.53 -11.75 15.71
N TYR A 600 -36.60 -12.69 16.66
CA TYR A 600 -36.96 -14.08 16.39
C TYR A 600 -38.44 -14.26 16.74
N GLU A 601 -39.23 -14.69 15.76
CA GLU A 601 -40.64 -15.03 15.93
C GLU A 601 -40.83 -16.54 15.82
N VAL A 602 -41.64 -17.10 16.71
CA VAL A 602 -42.02 -18.52 16.67
C VAL A 602 -43.48 -18.58 16.28
N GLU A 603 -43.76 -19.11 15.09
CA GLU A 603 -45.11 -19.36 14.60
C GLU A 603 -45.47 -20.84 14.77
N THR A 604 -46.73 -21.11 15.13
CA THR A 604 -47.27 -22.47 15.22
C THR A 604 -48.46 -22.61 14.29
N SER A 605 -48.57 -23.72 13.58
CA SER A 605 -49.72 -24.04 12.73
C SER A 605 -50.22 -25.45 13.01
N THR A 606 -51.54 -25.62 13.02
CA THR A 606 -52.20 -26.93 13.14
C THR A 606 -52.46 -27.58 11.77
N THR A 607 -52.04 -26.94 10.68
CA THR A 607 -52.34 -27.37 9.29
C THR A 607 -51.10 -27.49 8.41
N LEU A 608 -49.89 -27.37 8.95
CA LEU A 608 -48.67 -27.65 8.18
C LEU A 608 -48.58 -29.15 7.87
N PRO A 609 -48.36 -29.55 6.61
CA PRO A 609 -48.08 -30.95 6.28
C PRO A 609 -46.77 -31.36 6.95
N GLY A 610 -46.76 -32.51 7.64
CA GLY A 610 -45.54 -33.08 8.21
C GLY A 610 -44.50 -33.42 7.12
N PRO A 611 -43.25 -33.72 7.51
CA PRO A 611 -42.20 -34.05 6.54
C PRO A 611 -42.66 -35.19 5.62
N LEU A 612 -42.38 -35.05 4.33
CA LEU A 612 -42.61 -36.10 3.34
C LEU A 612 -41.60 -37.22 3.60
N ASP A 613 -42.10 -38.35 4.12
CA ASP A 613 -41.35 -39.60 4.32
C ASP A 613 -40.76 -40.18 3.02
#